data_AF-A0AAW0KME7-F1
#
_entry.id   AF-A0AAW0KME7-F1
#
_cell.length_a   1.000
_cell.length_b   1.000
_cell.length_c   1.000
_cell.angle_alpha   90.00
_cell.angle_beta   90.00
_cell.angle_gamma   90.00
#
_symmetry.space_group_name_H-M   'P 1'
#
loop_
_entity.id
_entity.type
_entity.pdbx_description
1 polymer ?
#
loop_
_entity_poly.entity_id
_entity_poly.type
_entity_poly.pdbx_seq_one_letter_code
_entity_poly.pdbx_strand_id
1 'polypeptide(L)'
;MAIHLYKTSTSSTCNGVVDSQVKSNPQNNLIYRQHHCSKGHNSRGIIVVGHREGGHKRLYRKIDFQRNEKDLYGRIVTIEYDPNRKAYICLIHYGDGEKIYILHPRWAIIRDTIVSGT
;
A
#
# COMPACT_ATOMS: atom_id res chain seq x y z
N MET A 1 9.51 8.09 -9.02
CA MET A 1 10.14 8.16 -7.68
C MET A 1 11.59 8.55 -7.81
N ALA A 2 12.11 9.26 -6.81
CA ALA A 2 13.52 9.63 -6.73
C ALA A 2 14.18 8.76 -5.65
N ILE A 3 15.31 8.16 -5.98
CA ILE A 3 16.09 7.34 -5.06
C ILE A 3 17.05 8.27 -4.32
N HIS A 4 16.99 8.29 -2.99
CA HIS A 4 17.91 9.06 -2.15
C HIS A 4 19.03 8.17 -1.61
N LEU A 5 20.26 8.64 -1.77
CA LEU A 5 21.45 8.02 -1.21
C LEU A 5 21.79 8.67 0.13
N TYR A 6 22.08 7.86 1.15
CA TYR A 6 22.60 8.41 2.40
C TYR A 6 24.06 8.84 2.28
N LYS A 7 24.48 9.74 3.17
CA LYS A 7 25.90 10.06 3.35
C LYS A 7 26.63 8.88 3.98
N THR A 8 27.86 8.64 3.55
CA THR A 8 28.73 7.58 4.07
C THR A 8 29.34 8.00 5.42
N SER A 9 28.53 7.96 6.49
CA SER A 9 28.94 8.31 7.85
C SER A 9 29.19 7.10 8.75
N THR A 10 28.44 6.01 8.57
CA THR A 10 28.60 4.75 9.32
C THR A 10 28.59 3.57 8.36
N SER A 11 29.33 2.49 8.66
CA SER A 11 29.38 1.29 7.79
C SER A 11 28.01 0.70 7.45
N SER A 12 27.03 0.84 8.35
CA SER A 12 25.64 0.42 8.11
C SER A 12 24.89 1.29 7.09
N THR A 13 25.24 2.57 7.01
CA THR A 13 24.55 3.58 6.19
C THR A 13 25.30 3.86 4.87
N CYS A 14 26.57 3.44 4.76
CA CYS A 14 27.41 3.68 3.58
C CYS A 14 26.79 3.19 2.26
N ASN A 15 26.05 2.08 2.29
CA ASN A 15 25.33 1.55 1.13
C ASN A 15 23.80 1.70 1.28
N GLY A 16 23.36 2.57 2.18
CA GLY A 16 21.96 2.80 2.48
C GLY A 16 21.28 3.56 1.34
N VAL A 17 20.13 3.04 0.90
CA VAL A 17 19.29 3.65 -0.14
C VAL A 17 17.87 3.73 0.37
N VAL A 18 17.22 4.89 0.22
CA VAL A 18 15.82 5.10 0.63
C VAL A 18 15.02 5.75 -0.49
N ASP A 19 13.80 5.28 -0.66
CA ASP A 19 12.82 5.88 -1.56
C ASP A 19 12.14 7.08 -0.88
N SER A 20 11.74 8.08 -1.67
CA SER A 20 11.06 9.25 -1.14
C SER A 20 9.72 8.86 -0.51
N GLN A 21 9.57 9.14 0.80
CA GLN A 21 8.36 8.79 1.53
C GLN A 21 7.23 9.76 1.20
N VAL A 22 6.13 9.23 0.66
CA VAL A 22 4.89 9.98 0.49
C VAL A 22 4.19 10.07 1.85
N LYS A 23 3.71 11.26 2.22
CA LYS A 23 3.01 11.49 3.50
C LYS A 23 1.84 10.51 3.65
N SER A 24 1.81 9.79 4.76
CA SER A 24 0.75 8.83 5.08
C SER A 24 -0.27 9.46 6.02
N ASN A 25 -1.50 9.66 5.54
CA ASN A 25 -2.65 9.90 6.41
C ASN A 25 -3.75 8.90 6.03
N PRO A 26 -3.60 7.64 6.47
CA PRO A 26 -4.42 6.54 5.97
C PRO A 26 -5.86 6.68 6.48
N GLN A 27 -6.82 6.29 5.67
CA GLN A 27 -8.23 6.50 5.98
C GLN A 27 -8.78 5.40 6.91
N ASN A 28 -9.19 5.79 8.12
CA ASN A 28 -9.61 4.87 9.19
C ASN A 28 -10.62 3.80 8.77
N ASN A 29 -11.62 4.15 7.94
CA ASN A 29 -12.69 3.22 7.53
C ASN A 29 -12.21 2.10 6.59
N LEU A 30 -11.04 2.25 5.96
CA LEU A 30 -10.48 1.28 5.01
C LEU A 30 -9.31 0.49 5.61
N ILE A 31 -9.09 0.61 6.92
CA ILE A 31 -8.01 -0.04 7.65
C ILE A 31 -8.61 -1.18 8.49
N TYR A 32 -8.00 -2.36 8.41
CA TYR A 32 -8.39 -3.52 9.19
C TYR A 32 -7.28 -3.97 10.12
N ARG A 33 -7.66 -4.28 11.37
CA ARG A 33 -6.73 -4.71 12.42
C ARG A 33 -6.16 -6.10 12.18
N GLN A 34 -6.86 -6.94 11.42
CA GLN A 34 -6.53 -8.35 11.25
C GLN A 34 -5.53 -8.54 10.11
N HIS A 35 -4.29 -8.12 10.32
CA HIS A 35 -3.17 -8.73 9.60
C HIS A 35 -2.56 -9.80 10.49
N HIS A 36 -3.19 -10.98 10.54
CA HIS A 36 -2.63 -12.12 11.26
C HIS A 36 -1.41 -12.64 10.49
N CYS A 37 -0.22 -12.20 10.90
CA CYS A 37 1.03 -12.75 10.38
C CYS A 37 1.22 -14.13 11.00
N SER A 38 1.02 -15.20 10.22
CA SER A 38 1.17 -16.58 10.70
C SER A 38 2.61 -16.96 11.06
N LYS A 39 3.59 -16.05 10.88
CA LYS A 39 5.02 -16.27 11.14
C LYS A 39 5.56 -17.56 10.48
N GLY A 40 5.01 -17.93 9.32
CA GLY A 40 5.43 -19.14 8.60
C GLY A 40 4.83 -20.46 9.10
N HIS A 41 3.95 -20.42 10.11
CA HIS A 41 3.23 -21.60 10.60
C HIS A 41 1.92 -21.83 9.82
N ASN A 42 1.50 -23.10 9.73
CA ASN A 42 0.16 -23.49 9.26
C ASN A 42 -0.86 -23.54 10.42
N SER A 43 -2.12 -23.91 10.12
CA SER A 43 -3.18 -24.03 11.13
C SER A 43 -2.92 -25.11 12.19
N ARG A 44 -1.98 -26.03 11.96
CA ARG A 44 -1.55 -27.06 12.93
C ARG A 44 -0.36 -26.61 13.78
N GLY A 45 0.15 -25.39 13.57
CA GLY A 45 1.33 -24.88 14.27
C GLY A 45 2.68 -25.34 13.69
N ILE A 46 2.69 -26.06 12.57
CA ILE A 46 3.92 -26.55 11.93
C ILE A 46 4.54 -25.44 11.10
N ILE A 47 5.85 -25.21 11.23
CA ILE A 47 6.62 -24.29 10.38
C ILE A 47 6.67 -24.89 8.97
N VAL A 48 5.96 -24.27 8.03
CA VAL A 48 5.98 -24.66 6.61
C VAL A 48 6.93 -23.76 5.81
N VAL A 49 7.05 -22.49 6.23
CA VAL A 49 7.95 -21.52 5.59
C VAL A 49 8.92 -20.97 6.63
N GLY A 50 10.21 -21.28 6.47
CA GLY A 50 11.28 -20.75 7.32
C GLY A 50 11.57 -19.27 7.09
N HIS A 51 12.44 -18.70 7.93
CA HIS A 51 12.91 -17.30 7.85
C HIS A 51 11.79 -16.24 7.89
N ARG A 52 10.63 -16.58 8.48
CA ARG A 52 9.47 -15.68 8.59
C ARG A 52 9.08 -15.46 10.03
N GLU A 53 9.77 -14.56 10.72
CA GLU A 53 9.38 -14.11 12.05
C GLU A 53 9.81 -12.66 12.30
N GLY A 54 9.18 -12.00 13.28
CA GLY A 54 9.47 -10.63 13.65
C GLY A 54 8.88 -9.58 12.70
N GLY A 55 9.40 -8.37 12.77
CA GLY A 55 8.97 -7.22 11.96
C GLY A 55 7.95 -6.31 12.67
N HIS A 56 7.88 -5.06 12.19
CA HIS A 56 6.97 -4.06 12.72
C HIS A 56 5.50 -4.44 12.49
N LYS A 57 4.62 -4.13 13.45
CA LYS A 57 3.18 -4.37 13.34
C LYS A 57 2.59 -3.58 12.16
N ARG A 58 1.74 -4.23 11.36
CA ARG A 58 1.12 -3.64 10.16
C ARG A 58 -0.38 -3.73 10.26
N LEU A 59 -1.06 -2.73 9.71
CA LEU A 59 -2.51 -2.73 9.53
C LEU A 59 -2.80 -3.01 8.06
N TYR A 60 -3.82 -3.83 7.80
CA TYR A 60 -4.21 -4.16 6.44
C TYR A 60 -5.04 -3.04 5.84
N ARG A 61 -4.75 -2.66 4.59
CA ARG A 61 -5.58 -1.72 3.83
C ARG A 61 -6.45 -2.47 2.83
N LYS A 62 -7.76 -2.31 2.94
CA LYS A 62 -8.75 -2.95 2.06
C LYS A 62 -8.66 -2.31 0.68
N ILE A 63 -8.09 -3.05 -0.27
CA ILE A 63 -8.02 -2.68 -1.68
C ILE A 63 -9.21 -3.28 -2.42
N ASP A 64 -9.75 -2.53 -3.37
CA ASP A 64 -10.56 -3.07 -4.45
C ASP A 64 -9.69 -3.51 -5.63
N PHE A 65 -9.60 -4.83 -5.81
CA PHE A 65 -8.94 -5.44 -6.95
C PHE A 65 -9.88 -5.73 -8.11
N GLN A 66 -11.19 -5.80 -7.86
CA GLN A 66 -12.18 -6.22 -8.86
C GLN A 66 -12.66 -5.07 -9.71
N ARG A 67 -12.70 -3.84 -9.18
CA ARG A 67 -13.20 -2.64 -9.89
C ARG A 67 -14.65 -2.81 -10.34
N ASN A 68 -15.49 -3.23 -9.39
CA ASN A 68 -16.89 -3.56 -9.65
C ASN A 68 -17.75 -2.34 -10.03
N GLU A 69 -17.35 -1.14 -9.61
CA GLU A 69 -18.01 0.11 -9.96
C GLU A 69 -17.68 0.50 -11.41
N LYS A 70 -18.52 0.02 -12.34
CA LYS A 70 -18.46 0.32 -13.76
C LYS A 70 -19.07 1.68 -14.07
N ASP A 71 -18.49 2.37 -15.05
CA ASP A 71 -18.99 3.66 -15.58
C ASP A 71 -19.07 4.81 -14.55
N LEU A 72 -18.47 4.62 -13.38
CA LEU A 72 -18.35 5.65 -12.35
C LEU A 72 -17.00 6.35 -12.44
N TYR A 73 -17.05 7.68 -12.51
CA TYR A 73 -15.86 8.52 -12.48
C TYR A 73 -15.36 8.66 -11.04
N GLY A 74 -14.11 8.25 -10.84
CA GLY A 74 -13.40 8.40 -9.57
C GLY A 74 -12.21 9.35 -9.72
N ARG A 75 -11.97 10.19 -8.71
CA ARG A 75 -10.78 11.08 -8.68
C ARG A 75 -9.74 10.57 -7.71
N ILE A 76 -8.47 10.55 -8.13
CA ILE A 76 -7.35 10.22 -7.25
C ILE A 76 -7.11 11.38 -6.29
N VAL A 77 -7.23 11.13 -4.99
CA VAL A 77 -7.08 12.15 -3.93
C VAL A 77 -5.69 12.12 -3.32
N THR A 78 -5.20 10.93 -3.00
CA THR A 78 -3.88 10.74 -2.41
C THR A 78 -3.20 9.51 -2.99
N ILE A 79 -1.87 9.51 -2.95
CA ILE A 79 -1.03 8.34 -3.17
C ILE A 79 -0.38 8.03 -1.82
N GLU A 80 -0.41 6.77 -1.40
CA GLU A 80 0.04 6.37 -0.06
C GLU A 80 0.95 5.15 -0.12
N TYR A 81 1.94 5.11 0.76
CA TYR A 81 2.76 3.93 1.00
C TYR A 81 1.99 2.88 1.78
N ASP A 82 1.85 1.63 1.31
CA ASP A 82 1.22 0.53 2.06
C ASP A 82 2.27 -0.49 2.56
N PRO A 83 2.31 -0.82 3.86
CA PRO A 83 3.31 -1.73 4.39
C PRO A 83 3.06 -3.21 4.06
N ASN A 84 1.92 -3.57 3.47
CA ASN A 84 1.57 -4.96 3.17
C ASN A 84 1.95 -5.39 1.75
N ARG A 85 2.42 -4.45 0.92
CA ARG A 85 2.83 -4.69 -0.47
C ARG A 85 3.93 -3.73 -0.91
N LYS A 86 4.54 -3.98 -2.07
CA LYS A 86 5.57 -3.10 -2.63
C LYS A 86 4.99 -1.91 -3.40
N ALA A 87 3.82 -2.09 -4.01
CA ALA A 87 3.18 -1.05 -4.78
C ALA A 87 2.57 0.04 -3.87
N TYR A 88 2.62 1.28 -4.33
CA TYR A 88 1.83 2.36 -3.75
C TYR A 88 0.34 2.12 -4.00
N ILE A 89 -0.49 2.74 -3.18
CA ILE A 89 -1.94 2.73 -3.36
C ILE A 89 -2.46 4.13 -3.59
N CYS A 90 -3.55 4.23 -4.33
CA CYS A 90 -4.28 5.48 -4.50
C CYS A 90 -5.58 5.43 -3.72
N LEU A 91 -5.90 6.51 -3.01
CA LEU A 91 -7.25 6.75 -2.52
C LEU A 91 -8.07 7.39 -3.63
N ILE A 92 -9.20 6.79 -3.96
CA ILE A 92 -10.16 7.33 -4.92
C ILE A 92 -11.38 7.82 -4.17
N HIS A 93 -11.91 8.96 -4.60
CA HIS A 93 -13.28 9.36 -4.30
C HIS A 93 -14.12 9.25 -5.57
N TYR A 94 -15.15 8.41 -5.53
CA TYR A 94 -16.14 8.30 -6.60
C TYR A 94 -17.22 9.37 -6.48
N GLY A 95 -17.96 9.60 -7.57
CA GLY A 95 -19.00 10.63 -7.64
C GLY A 95 -20.19 10.39 -6.70
N ASP A 96 -20.43 9.15 -6.30
CA ASP A 96 -21.44 8.72 -5.32
C ASP A 96 -21.01 8.97 -3.85
N GLY A 97 -19.76 9.36 -3.63
CA GLY A 97 -19.18 9.59 -2.31
C GLY A 97 -18.45 8.37 -1.73
N GLU A 98 -18.40 7.25 -2.45
CA GLU A 98 -17.62 6.09 -2.04
C GLU A 98 -16.12 6.37 -2.11
N LYS A 99 -15.40 5.75 -1.18
CA LYS A 99 -13.96 5.93 -1.02
C LYS A 99 -13.29 4.58 -0.98
N ILE A 100 -12.38 4.37 -1.92
CA ILE A 100 -11.80 3.05 -2.16
C ILE A 100 -10.30 3.18 -2.38
N TYR A 101 -9.54 2.21 -1.87
CA TYR A 101 -8.12 2.08 -2.20
C TYR A 101 -7.91 1.17 -3.40
N ILE A 102 -7.01 1.59 -4.28
CA ILE A 102 -6.60 0.82 -5.44
C ILE A 102 -5.08 0.75 -5.54
N LEU A 103 -4.57 -0.16 -6.36
CA LEU A 103 -3.16 -0.12 -6.75
C LEU A 103 -2.88 1.15 -7.57
N HIS A 104 -1.79 1.82 -7.23
CA HIS A 104 -1.32 2.99 -7.97
C HIS A 104 -0.85 2.58 -9.37
N PRO A 105 -1.53 3.05 -10.44
CA PRO A 105 -1.06 2.82 -11.80
C PRO A 105 0.20 3.63 -12.07
N ARG A 106 1.06 3.13 -12.95
CA ARG A 106 2.24 3.87 -13.38
C ARG A 106 1.80 5.18 -14.06
N TRP A 107 2.42 6.29 -13.67
CA TRP A 107 2.19 7.65 -14.20
C TRP A 107 0.88 8.33 -13.81
N ALA A 108 0.00 7.66 -13.06
CA ALA A 108 -1.16 8.35 -12.49
C ALA A 108 -0.68 9.45 -11.53
N ILE A 109 -1.31 10.62 -11.58
CA ILE A 109 -1.02 11.72 -10.67
C ILE A 109 -2.23 12.03 -9.79
N ILE A 110 -1.97 12.73 -8.70
CA ILE A 110 -3.04 13.21 -7.83
C ILE A 110 -3.93 14.16 -8.65
N ARG A 111 -5.26 14.00 -8.51
CA ARG A 111 -6.34 14.68 -9.24
C ARG A 111 -6.73 14.07 -10.59
N ASP A 112 -6.04 13.05 -11.07
CA ASP A 112 -6.47 12.33 -12.26
C ASP A 112 -7.84 11.68 -12.05
N THR A 113 -8.59 11.59 -13.14
CA THR A 113 -9.88 10.91 -13.17
C THR A 113 -9.68 9.52 -13.75
N ILE A 114 -10.23 8.53 -13.07
CA ILE A 114 -10.24 7.13 -13.48
C ILE A 114 -11.69 6.69 -13.67
N VAL A 115 -11.88 5.75 -14.58
CA VAL A 115 -13.18 5.09 -14.80
C VAL A 115 -12.91 3.61 -14.99
N SER A 116 -13.75 2.77 -14.41
CA SER A 116 -13.73 1.33 -14.71
C SER A 116 -14.58 1.12 -15.96
N GLY A 117 -13.97 0.55 -17.00
CA GLY A 117 -14.67 0.19 -18.24
C GLY A 117 -15.54 -1.05 -18.11
N THR A 118 -16.25 -1.37 -19.19
CA THR A 118 -17.14 -2.54 -19.29
C THR A 118 -16.39 -3.86 -19.31
#